data_AF-A0A0R1VPT8-F1
#
_entry.id   AF-A0A0R1VPT8-F1
#
_cell.length_a   1.000
_cell.length_b   1.000
_cell.length_c   1.000
_cell.angle_alpha   90.00
_cell.angle_beta   90.00
_cell.angle_gamma   90.00
#
_symmetry.space_group_name_H-M   'P 1'
#
loop_
_entity.id
_entity.type
_entity.pdbx_description
1 polymer ?
#
loop_
_entity_poly.entity_id
_entity_poly.type
_entity_poly.pdbx_seq_one_letter_code
_entity_poly.pdbx_strand_id
1 'polypeptide(L)'
;MKHWVVGTLALGQSFSVVPGVLSITRINNTGAAWSILSGHQFIFVLIAIVAAILIGYFLIHYWSNLWYRFGLSLLFAGTIGNVIDRIFSNHVVDMFQLDFINFPIFNCADMYLTIGILIIGFAIIREK
;
A
#
# COMPACT_ATOMS: atom_id res chain seq x y z
N MET A 1 -0.83 3.87 12.33
CA MET A 1 -2.02 3.03 12.06
C MET A 1 -1.69 1.55 12.24
N LYS A 2 -0.86 0.92 11.38
CA LYS A 2 -0.51 -0.52 11.49
C LYS A 2 -0.12 -0.99 12.89
N HIS A 3 0.79 -0.28 13.54
CA HIS A 3 1.16 -0.55 14.93
C HIS A 3 -0.02 -0.51 15.92
N TRP A 4 -0.95 0.43 15.74
CA TRP A 4 -2.14 0.55 16.60
C TRP A 4 -3.09 -0.64 16.41
N VAL A 5 -3.32 -1.09 15.17
CA VAL A 5 -4.12 -2.30 14.90
C VAL A 5 -3.49 -3.55 15.50
N VAL A 6 -2.17 -3.73 15.35
CA VAL A 6 -1.45 -4.88 15.92
C VAL A 6 -1.56 -4.91 17.45
N GLY A 7 -1.52 -3.75 18.11
CA GLY A 7 -1.62 -3.64 19.57
C GLY A 7 -3.04 -3.74 20.12
N THR A 8 -4.07 -3.55 19.29
CA THR A 8 -5.47 -3.44 19.74
C THR A 8 -6.31 -4.65 19.36
N LEU A 9 -6.04 -5.27 18.21
CA LEU A 9 -6.83 -6.38 17.67
C LEU A 9 -6.01 -7.67 17.61
N ALA A 10 -6.64 -8.78 17.98
CA ALA A 10 -6.11 -10.11 17.69
C ALA A 10 -6.14 -10.39 16.17
N LEU A 11 -5.30 -11.32 15.70
CA LEU A 11 -5.31 -11.70 14.28
C LEU A 11 -6.69 -12.26 13.89
N GLY A 12 -7.27 -11.76 12.80
CA GLY A 12 -8.61 -12.12 12.34
C GLY A 12 -9.75 -11.42 13.08
N GLN A 13 -9.47 -10.62 14.10
CA GLN A 13 -10.48 -9.83 14.80
C GLN A 13 -10.85 -8.60 13.97
N SER A 14 -12.14 -8.27 13.99
CA SER A 14 -12.71 -7.09 13.35
C SER A 14 -13.48 -6.24 14.36
N PHE A 15 -13.48 -4.92 14.16
CA PHE A 15 -14.50 -4.05 14.74
C PHE A 15 -15.08 -3.14 13.66
N SER A 16 -16.39 -2.90 13.71
CA SER A 16 -17.08 -2.05 12.74
C SER A 16 -16.89 -0.58 13.10
N VAL A 17 -16.47 0.22 12.11
CA VAL A 17 -16.37 1.69 12.23
C VAL A 17 -17.65 2.33 11.73
N VAL A 18 -18.12 1.90 10.55
CA VAL A 18 -19.39 2.29 9.96
C VAL A 18 -20.14 1.01 9.60
N PRO A 19 -21.20 0.65 10.34
CA PRO A 19 -21.93 -0.60 10.13
C PRO A 19 -22.36 -0.81 8.68
N GLY A 20 -21.97 -1.95 8.11
CA GLY A 20 -22.28 -2.32 6.72
C GLY A 20 -21.45 -1.60 5.66
N VAL A 21 -20.51 -0.74 6.04
CA VAL A 21 -19.66 0.01 5.11
C VAL A 21 -18.18 -0.25 5.33
N LEU A 22 -17.69 -0.02 6.55
CA LEU A 22 -16.27 -0.07 6.87
C LEU A 22 -16.04 -0.73 8.22
N SER A 23 -15.22 -1.76 8.21
CA SER A 23 -14.68 -2.40 9.40
C SER A 23 -13.15 -2.31 9.41
N ILE A 24 -12.56 -2.29 10.60
CA ILE A 24 -11.13 -2.48 10.78
C ILE A 24 -10.90 -3.93 11.19
N THR A 25 -10.24 -4.68 10.33
CA THR A 25 -9.97 -6.12 10.50
C THR A 25 -8.48 -6.37 10.47
N ARG A 26 -7.88 -6.98 11.49
CA ARG A 26 -6.45 -7.29 11.45
C ARG A 26 -6.18 -8.52 10.59
N ILE A 27 -5.52 -8.34 9.45
CA ILE A 27 -4.99 -9.43 8.61
C ILE A 27 -3.49 -9.26 8.40
N ASN A 28 -2.78 -10.39 8.45
CA ASN A 28 -1.38 -10.49 8.08
C ASN A 28 -1.29 -11.03 6.65
N ASN A 29 -0.95 -10.16 5.71
CA ASN A 29 -0.87 -10.50 4.30
C ASN A 29 0.55 -10.94 3.92
N THR A 30 0.71 -12.21 3.60
CA THR A 30 1.99 -12.80 3.17
C THR A 30 2.15 -12.84 1.66
N GLY A 31 1.16 -12.43 0.87
CA GLY A 31 1.18 -12.49 -0.59
C GLY A 31 0.91 -11.14 -1.25
N ALA A 32 0.67 -11.20 -2.56
CA ALA A 32 0.04 -10.13 -3.32
C ALA A 32 -1.42 -10.52 -3.66
N ALA A 33 -2.00 -9.89 -4.69
CA ALA A 33 -3.32 -10.27 -5.20
C ALA A 33 -3.41 -11.78 -5.45
N TRP A 34 -4.54 -12.38 -5.05
CA TRP A 34 -4.81 -13.84 -5.13
C TRP A 34 -3.73 -14.73 -4.49
N SER A 35 -3.06 -14.25 -3.44
CA SER A 35 -2.00 -14.99 -2.73
C SER A 35 -0.78 -15.33 -3.59
N ILE A 36 -0.58 -14.63 -4.71
CA ILE A 36 0.62 -14.78 -5.54
C ILE A 36 1.86 -14.52 -4.67
N LEU A 37 2.87 -15.37 -4.83
CA LEU A 37 4.15 -15.33 -4.09
C LEU A 37 3.99 -15.36 -2.56
N SER A 38 2.89 -15.92 -2.05
CA SER A 38 2.72 -16.07 -0.59
C SER A 38 3.91 -16.81 0.03
N GLY A 39 4.41 -16.29 1.15
CA GLY A 39 5.58 -16.83 1.84
C GLY A 39 6.94 -16.43 1.26
N HIS A 40 6.98 -15.78 0.09
CA HIS A 40 8.23 -15.39 -0.57
C HIS A 40 8.57 -13.91 -0.33
N GLN A 41 8.61 -13.49 0.94
CA GLN A 41 8.80 -12.07 1.32
C GLN A 41 10.08 -11.45 0.75
N PHE A 42 11.14 -12.24 0.64
CA PHE A 42 12.40 -11.80 0.05
C PHE A 42 12.22 -11.27 -1.38
N ILE A 43 11.39 -11.93 -2.19
CA ILE A 43 11.11 -11.49 -3.58
C ILE A 43 10.39 -10.14 -3.57
N PHE A 44 9.40 -9.97 -2.69
CA PHE A 44 8.69 -8.70 -2.55
C PHE A 44 9.60 -7.56 -2.10
N VAL A 45 10.49 -7.83 -1.14
CA VAL A 45 11.47 -6.83 -0.67
C VAL A 45 12.40 -6.44 -1.81
N LEU A 46 12.92 -7.39 -2.58
CA LEU A 46 13.78 -7.12 -3.73
C LEU A 46 13.08 -6.25 -4.78
N ILE A 47 11.87 -6.64 -5.20
CA ILE A 47 11.08 -5.87 -6.17
C ILE A 47 10.85 -4.44 -5.68
N ALA A 48 10.50 -4.30 -4.40
CA ALA A 48 10.14 -3.01 -3.86
C ALA A 48 11.36 -2.10 -3.61
N ILE A 49 12.56 -2.65 -3.35
CA ILE A 49 13.81 -1.89 -3.35
C ILE A 49 14.07 -1.33 -4.76
N VAL A 50 13.97 -2.17 -5.79
CA VAL A 50 14.13 -1.73 -7.18
C VAL A 50 13.10 -0.65 -7.54
N ALA A 51 11.84 -0.87 -7.17
CA ALA A 51 10.78 0.12 -7.38
C ALA A 51 11.05 1.44 -6.65
N ALA A 52 11.49 1.40 -5.39
CA ALA A 52 11.82 2.59 -4.62
C ALA A 52 12.97 3.39 -5.27
N ILE A 53 14.01 2.72 -5.77
CA ILE A 53 15.11 3.38 -6.49
C ILE A 53 14.59 4.07 -7.75
N LEU A 54 13.78 3.37 -8.57
CA LEU A 54 13.22 3.93 -9.79
C LEU A 54 12.28 5.11 -9.51
N ILE A 55 11.38 4.97 -8.54
CA ILE A 55 10.47 6.04 -8.12
C ILE A 55 11.28 7.25 -7.63
N GLY A 56 12.32 7.03 -6.83
CA GLY A 56 13.21 8.10 -6.35
C GLY A 56 13.93 8.82 -7.49
N TYR A 57 14.45 8.07 -8.46
CA TYR A 57 15.07 8.63 -9.66
C TYR A 57 14.07 9.51 -10.44
N PHE A 58 12.86 8.99 -10.72
CA PHE A 58 11.83 9.74 -11.43
C PHE A 58 11.33 10.94 -10.64
N LEU A 59 11.27 10.85 -9.31
CA LEU A 59 10.85 11.96 -8.46
C LEU A 59 11.82 13.14 -8.58
N ILE A 60 13.12 12.86 -8.63
CA ILE A 60 14.14 13.88 -8.86
C ILE A 60 14.03 14.43 -10.29
N HIS A 61 13.89 13.56 -11.28
CA HIS A 61 13.83 13.95 -12.69
C HIS A 61 12.62 14.84 -13.02
N TYR A 62 11.44 14.52 -12.48
CA TYR A 62 10.18 15.24 -12.73
C TYR A 62 9.79 16.20 -11.60
N TRP A 63 10.73 16.59 -10.74
CA TRP A 63 10.45 17.37 -9.54
C TRP A 63 9.74 18.72 -9.81
N SER A 64 9.98 19.32 -10.97
CA SER A 64 9.38 20.59 -11.37
C SER A 64 7.89 20.50 -11.70
N ASN A 65 7.39 19.33 -12.09
CA ASN A 65 5.98 19.12 -12.38
C ASN A 65 5.24 18.71 -11.10
N LEU A 66 4.26 19.53 -10.72
CA LEU A 66 3.48 19.35 -9.49
C LEU A 66 2.81 17.97 -9.40
N TRP A 67 2.23 17.49 -10.51
CA TRP A 67 1.48 16.24 -10.54
C TRP A 67 2.41 15.03 -10.39
N TYR A 68 3.51 15.00 -11.14
CA TYR A 68 4.52 13.94 -10.97
C TYR A 68 5.12 13.97 -9.57
N ARG A 69 5.47 15.15 -9.04
CA ARG A 69 6.01 15.27 -7.69
C ARG A 69 5.09 14.68 -6.63
N PHE A 70 3.80 15.03 -6.64
CA PHE A 70 2.84 14.50 -5.68
C PHE A 70 2.60 13.00 -5.88
N GLY A 71 2.35 12.56 -7.13
CA GLY A 71 2.07 11.16 -7.43
C GLY A 71 3.23 10.23 -7.08
N LEU A 72 4.47 10.62 -7.45
CA LEU A 72 5.68 9.86 -7.15
C LEU A 72 6.00 9.86 -5.65
N SER A 73 5.74 10.96 -4.93
CA SER A 73 5.91 10.98 -3.46
C SER A 73 4.97 10.00 -2.76
N LEU A 74 3.71 9.91 -3.21
CA LEU A 74 2.74 8.93 -2.69
C LEU A 74 3.16 7.50 -3.02
N LEU A 75 3.60 7.24 -4.25
CA LEU A 75 4.13 5.93 -4.64
C LEU A 75 5.33 5.52 -3.78
N PHE A 76 6.25 6.45 -3.55
CA PHE A 76 7.43 6.20 -2.74
C PHE A 76 7.03 5.88 -1.29
N ALA A 77 6.17 6.72 -0.69
CA ALA A 77 5.68 6.50 0.68
C ALA A 77 4.94 5.17 0.84
N GLY A 78 4.07 4.81 -0.11
CA GLY A 78 3.35 3.53 -0.10
C GLY A 78 4.29 2.32 -0.26
N THR A 79 5.26 2.42 -1.17
CA THR A 79 6.26 1.36 -1.39
C THR A 79 7.07 1.11 -0.12
N ILE A 80 7.63 2.18 0.46
CA ILE A 80 8.42 2.08 1.70
C ILE A 80 7.57 1.55 2.85
N GLY A 81 6.32 2.02 3.00
CA GLY A 81 5.42 1.59 4.07
C GLY A 81 5.11 0.08 4.06
N ASN A 82 4.98 -0.53 2.89
CA ASN A 82 4.78 -1.98 2.78
C ASN A 82 6.10 -2.78 2.85
N VAL A 83 7.23 -2.20 2.46
CA VAL A 83 8.55 -2.86 2.57
C VAL A 83 9.00 -2.98 4.01
N ILE A 84 8.80 -1.93 4.81
CA ILE A 84 9.14 -1.93 6.24
C ILE A 84 8.46 -3.12 6.93
N ASP A 85 7.15 -3.26 6.74
CA ASP A 85 6.40 -4.40 7.26
C ASP A 85 7.01 -5.76 6.86
N ARG A 86 7.31 -5.93 5.57
CA ARG A 86 7.88 -7.19 5.07
C ARG A 86 9.25 -7.49 5.66
N ILE A 87 10.10 -6.49 5.83
CA ILE A 87 11.45 -6.64 6.42
C ILE A 87 11.35 -7.03 7.90
N PHE A 88 10.49 -6.37 8.68
CA PHE A 88 10.46 -6.54 10.13
C PHE A 88 9.50 -7.63 10.61
N SER A 89 8.46 -7.93 9.84
CA SER A 89 7.37 -8.82 10.27
C SER A 89 7.12 -9.99 9.31
N ASN A 90 7.78 -10.05 8.15
CA ASN A 90 7.55 -11.08 7.11
C ASN A 90 6.10 -11.13 6.57
N HIS A 91 5.32 -10.07 6.75
CA HIS A 91 3.98 -9.89 6.18
C HIS A 91 3.64 -8.41 6.21
N VAL A 92 2.63 -8.01 5.44
CA VAL A 92 2.03 -6.68 5.48
C VAL A 92 0.82 -6.70 6.39
N VAL A 93 0.66 -5.69 7.25
CA VAL A 93 -0.56 -5.55 8.08
C VAL A 93 -1.64 -4.81 7.30
N ASP A 94 -2.70 -5.53 6.96
CA ASP A 94 -3.89 -5.01 6.29
C ASP A 94 -5.04 -4.84 7.30
N MET A 95 -5.92 -3.86 7.01
CA MET A 95 -6.85 -3.35 8.03
C MET A 95 -8.19 -2.85 7.54
N PHE A 96 -8.27 -2.20 6.39
CA PHE A 96 -9.52 -1.61 5.91
C PHE A 96 -10.34 -2.65 5.15
N GLN A 97 -11.45 -3.06 5.76
CA GLN A 97 -12.41 -3.97 5.17
C GLN A 97 -13.64 -3.20 4.72
N LEU A 98 -13.95 -3.27 3.42
CA LEU A 98 -15.20 -2.73 2.87
C LEU A 98 -16.28 -3.80 3.01
N ASP A 99 -17.30 -3.56 3.84
CA ASP A 99 -18.29 -4.59 4.17
C ASP A 99 -19.36 -4.76 3.08
N PHE A 100 -19.53 -3.76 2.21
CA PHE A 100 -20.54 -3.73 1.16
C PHE A 100 -20.10 -4.36 -0.18
N ILE A 101 -18.83 -4.78 -0.28
CA ILE A 101 -18.26 -5.35 -1.50
C ILE A 101 -17.18 -6.37 -1.13
N ASN A 102 -17.05 -7.45 -1.92
CA ASN A 102 -15.96 -8.41 -1.75
C ASN A 102 -14.65 -7.84 -2.33
N PHE A 103 -14.10 -6.82 -1.67
CA PHE A 103 -12.83 -6.19 -2.03
C PHE A 103 -11.73 -6.68 -1.06
N PRO A 104 -10.49 -6.93 -1.54
CA PRO A 104 -9.39 -7.30 -0.67
C PRO A 104 -9.16 -6.27 0.44
N ILE A 105 -8.91 -6.74 1.66
CA ILE A 105 -8.59 -5.86 2.78
C ILE A 105 -7.23 -5.21 2.50
N PHE A 106 -7.14 -3.90 2.71
CA PHE A 106 -5.99 -3.09 2.33
C PHE A 106 -5.53 -2.20 3.48
N ASN A 107 -4.45 -1.46 3.29
CA ASN A 107 -3.92 -0.51 4.26
C ASN A 107 -3.64 0.88 3.65
N CYS A 108 -3.22 1.83 4.47
CA CYS A 108 -2.93 3.20 4.02
C CYS A 108 -1.85 3.26 2.92
N ALA A 109 -0.85 2.38 2.96
CA ALA A 109 0.20 2.33 1.95
C ALA A 109 -0.36 1.92 0.59
N ASP A 110 -1.31 0.99 0.54
CA ASP A 110 -2.00 0.62 -0.70
C ASP A 110 -2.83 1.79 -1.25
N MET A 111 -3.50 2.54 -0.37
CA MET A 111 -4.20 3.77 -0.77
C MET A 111 -3.23 4.79 -1.39
N TYR A 112 -2.04 4.97 -0.83
CA TYR A 112 -1.02 5.87 -1.39
C TYR A 112 -0.54 5.39 -2.77
N LEU A 113 -0.33 4.08 -2.93
CA LEU A 113 0.01 3.49 -4.24
C LEU A 113 -1.11 3.74 -5.26
N THR A 114 -2.36 3.44 -4.92
CA THR A 114 -3.51 3.62 -5.83
C THR A 114 -3.69 5.08 -6.22
N ILE A 115 -3.70 6.01 -5.25
CA ILE A 115 -3.87 7.44 -5.51
C ILE A 115 -2.68 7.99 -6.29
N GLY A 116 -1.45 7.58 -5.95
CA GLY A 116 -0.24 8.00 -6.65
C GLY A 116 -0.25 7.61 -8.13
N ILE A 117 -0.65 6.37 -8.44
CA ILE A 117 -0.81 5.90 -9.83
C ILE A 117 -1.86 6.72 -10.57
N LEU A 118 -3.02 7.00 -9.94
CA LEU A 118 -4.07 7.80 -10.57
C LEU A 118 -3.61 9.23 -10.88
N ILE A 119 -2.86 9.86 -9.98
CA ILE A 119 -2.31 11.21 -10.19
C ILE A 119 -1.30 11.22 -11.34
N ILE A 120 -0.40 10.24 -11.40
CA ILE A 120 0.59 10.13 -12.49
C ILE A 120 -0.11 9.85 -13.82
N GLY A 121 -1.10 8.96 -13.84
CA GLY A 121 -1.90 8.68 -15.03
C GLY A 121 -2.61 9.94 -15.54
N PHE A 122 -3.20 10.73 -14.64
CA PHE A 122 -3.77 12.02 -14.98
C PHE A 122 -2.73 13.00 -15.56
N ALA A 123 -1.53 13.09 -14.95
CA ALA A 123 -0.44 13.92 -15.45
C ALA A 123 -0.07 13.57 -16.89
N ILE A 124 0.11 12.28 -17.18
CA ILE A 124 0.45 11.76 -18.52
C ILE A 124 -0.64 12.10 -19.54
N ILE A 125 -1.91 11.96 -19.17
CA ILE A 125 -3.03 12.29 -20.07
C ILE A 125 -3.09 13.79 -20.36
N ARG A 126 -2.73 14.65 -19.40
CA ARG A 126 -2.74 16.11 -19.55
C ARG A 126 -1.60 16.67 -20.39
N GLU A 127 -0.51 15.92 -20.54
CA GLU A 127 0.67 16.31 -21.31
C GLU A 127 0.57 15.96 -22.80
N LYS A 128 -0.44 15.16 -23.18
CA LYS A 128 -0.84 14.94 -24.57
C LYS A 128 -1.74 16.07 -25.05
#